data_AF-A0A0R3RDN9-F1
#
_entry.id   AF-A0A0R3RDN9-F1
#
_cell.length_a   1.000
_cell.length_b   1.000
_cell.length_c   1.000
_cell.angle_alpha   90.00
_cell.angle_beta   90.00
_cell.angle_gamma   90.00
#
_symmetry.space_group_name_H-M   'P 1'
#
loop_
_entity.id
_entity.type
_entity.pdbx_description
1 polymer ?
#
loop_
_entity_poly.entity_id
_entity_poly.type
_entity_poly.pdbx_seq_one_letter_code
_entity_poly.pdbx_strand_id
1 'polypeptide(L)'
;MMLLLLTGSNCSSTNLGIQSLDLDKKLKELKDKERKLREGVTRNQRDAATADRLKKNLLKCRDEIQHLLNRQQRLSKLMDNRRKKKDIF
;
A
#
# COMPACT_ATOMS: atom_id res chain seq x y z
N MET A 1 -3.52 -16.04 -21.75
CA MET A 1 -2.87 -16.54 -20.51
C MET A 1 -1.53 -17.10 -20.92
N MET A 2 -0.43 -16.54 -20.42
CA MET A 2 0.90 -17.10 -20.68
C MET A 2 1.54 -17.42 -19.32
N LEU A 3 1.39 -18.68 -18.94
CA LEU A 3 2.22 -19.32 -17.91
C LEU A 3 3.62 -19.46 -18.51
N LEU A 4 4.63 -18.89 -17.87
CA LEU A 4 6.02 -19.27 -18.10
C LEU A 4 6.64 -19.62 -16.75
N LEU A 5 6.92 -20.91 -16.64
CA LEU A 5 7.66 -21.58 -15.58
C LEU A 5 9.00 -20.87 -15.35
N LEU A 6 9.30 -20.54 -14.09
CA LEU A 6 10.65 -20.21 -13.64
C LEU A 6 11.11 -21.29 -12.68
N THR A 7 11.96 -22.16 -13.21
CA THR A 7 12.83 -23.05 -12.46
C THR A 7 13.86 -22.22 -11.68
N GLY A 8 13.94 -22.47 -10.38
CA GLY A 8 15.20 -22.54 -9.62
C GLY A 8 16.04 -21.28 -9.37
N SER A 9 16.01 -20.86 -8.10
CA SER A 9 17.11 -20.23 -7.33
C SER A 9 17.49 -18.77 -7.60
N ASN A 10 16.84 -17.86 -6.86
CA ASN A 10 17.50 -16.69 -6.27
C ASN A 10 16.63 -16.18 -5.10
N CYS A 11 17.08 -16.39 -3.87
CA CYS A 11 16.35 -16.20 -2.61
C CYS A 11 16.11 -14.70 -2.22
N SER A 12 15.79 -13.83 -3.18
CA SER A 12 15.53 -12.40 -2.96
C SER A 12 14.26 -11.90 -3.64
N SER A 13 13.84 -12.51 -4.76
CA SER A 13 12.64 -12.10 -5.50
C SER A 13 11.33 -12.56 -4.85
N THR A 14 11.31 -13.76 -4.26
CA THR A 14 10.16 -14.27 -3.48
C THR A 14 9.85 -13.38 -2.28
N ASN A 15 10.89 -12.93 -1.55
CA ASN A 15 10.72 -12.09 -0.37
C ASN A 15 10.24 -10.66 -0.72
N LEU A 16 10.59 -10.14 -1.90
CA LEU A 16 10.09 -8.87 -2.42
C LEU A 16 8.66 -8.99 -2.94
N GLY A 17 8.31 -10.10 -3.58
CA GLY A 17 6.94 -10.41 -4.01
C GLY A 17 5.97 -10.55 -2.83
N ILE A 18 6.37 -11.26 -1.77
CA ILE A 18 5.59 -11.40 -0.53
C ILE A 18 5.39 -10.02 0.15
N GLN A 19 6.44 -9.19 0.21
CA GLN A 19 6.33 -7.83 0.73
C GLN A 19 5.38 -6.95 -0.11
N SER A 20 5.37 -7.09 -1.44
CA SER A 20 4.44 -6.35 -2.29
C SER A 20 2.99 -6.75 -2.01
N LEU A 21 2.71 -8.05 -1.91
CA LEU A 21 1.36 -8.56 -1.63
C LEU A 21 0.85 -8.09 -0.25
N ASP A 22 1.73 -8.10 0.76
CA ASP A 22 1.39 -7.59 2.09
C ASP A 22 1.08 -6.08 2.08
N LEU A 23 1.87 -5.30 1.34
CA LEU A 23 1.65 -3.87 1.16
C LEU A 23 0.33 -3.57 0.45
N ASP A 24 -0.02 -4.34 -0.59
CA ASP A 24 -1.28 -4.18 -1.32
C ASP A 24 -2.49 -4.49 -0.45
N LYS A 25 -2.41 -5.58 0.34
CA LYS A 25 -3.46 -5.92 1.31
C LYS A 25 -3.64 -4.81 2.34
N LYS A 26 -2.54 -4.32 2.92
CA LYS A 26 -2.56 -3.25 3.92
C LYS A 26 -3.09 -1.93 3.34
N LEU A 27 -2.75 -1.61 2.09
CA LEU A 27 -3.26 -0.43 1.40
C LEU A 27 -4.78 -0.52 1.18
N LYS A 28 -5.29 -1.70 0.81
CA LYS A 28 -6.73 -1.95 0.68
C LYS A 28 -7.46 -1.75 2.01
N GLU A 29 -6.94 -2.34 3.08
CA GLU A 29 -7.52 -2.19 4.43
C GLU A 29 -7.55 -0.72 4.88
N LEU A 30 -6.49 0.05 4.62
CA LEU A 30 -6.45 1.47 4.96
C LEU A 30 -7.39 2.32 4.10
N LYS A 31 -7.56 2.01 2.81
CA LYS A 31 -8.56 2.69 1.96
C LYS A 31 -9.98 2.41 2.44
N ASP A 32 -10.28 1.18 2.85
CA ASP A 32 -11.58 0.84 3.44
C ASP A 32 -11.80 1.57 4.78
N LYS A 33 -10.75 1.67 5.61
CA LYS A 33 -10.78 2.46 6.85
C LYS A 33 -11.00 3.95 6.57
N GLU A 34 -10.31 4.51 5.57
CA GLU A 34 -10.50 5.91 5.15
C GLU A 34 -11.95 6.15 4.72
N ARG A 35 -12.53 5.25 3.93
CA ARG A 35 -13.94 5.34 3.51
C ARG A 35 -14.88 5.36 4.70
N LYS A 36 -14.72 4.41 5.64
CA LYS A 36 -15.52 4.35 6.87
C LYS A 36 -15.39 5.61 7.73
N LEU A 37 -14.18 6.18 7.82
CA LEU A 37 -13.96 7.43 8.55
C LEU A 37 -14.67 8.61 7.88
N ARG A 38 -14.63 8.71 6.53
CA ARG A 38 -15.38 9.73 5.79
C ARG A 38 -16.88 9.61 6.03
N GLU A 39 -17.42 8.40 5.90
CA GLU A 39 -18.84 8.15 6.18
C GLU A 39 -19.20 8.50 7.64
N GLY A 40 -18.33 8.14 8.58
CA GLY A 40 -18.49 8.47 10.00
C GLY A 40 -18.54 9.97 10.25
N VAL A 41 -17.65 10.76 9.61
CA VAL A 41 -17.68 12.24 9.72
C VAL A 41 -19.02 12.77 9.25
N THR A 42 -19.51 12.33 8.09
CA THR A 42 -20.81 12.77 7.54
C THR A 42 -21.97 12.42 8.46
N ARG A 43 -22.00 11.19 9.00
CA ARG A 43 -23.08 10.75 9.92
C ARG A 43 -23.09 11.52 11.24
N ASN A 44 -21.91 11.93 11.72
CA ASN A 44 -21.75 12.63 13.01
C ASN A 44 -21.65 14.15 12.86
N GLN A 45 -22.07 14.74 11.74
CA GLN A 45 -21.95 16.18 11.49
C GLN A 45 -22.60 17.07 12.58
N ARG A 46 -23.59 16.55 13.32
CA ARG A 46 -24.28 17.25 14.42
C ARG A 46 -23.53 17.17 15.76
N ASP A 47 -22.64 16.20 15.91
CA ASP A 47 -21.75 16.06 17.08
C ASP A 47 -20.35 16.52 16.66
N ALA A 48 -20.07 17.80 16.87
CA ALA A 48 -18.81 18.43 16.49
C ALA A 48 -17.59 17.72 17.13
N ALA A 49 -17.71 17.31 18.41
CA ALA A 49 -16.61 16.65 19.12
C ALA A 49 -16.28 15.28 18.49
N THR A 50 -17.30 14.49 18.16
CA THR A 50 -17.11 13.20 17.49
C THR A 50 -16.63 13.40 16.05
N ALA A 51 -17.20 14.33 15.29
CA ALA A 51 -16.77 14.64 13.93
C ALA A 51 -15.29 15.05 13.87
N ASP A 52 -14.83 15.88 14.81
CA ASP A 52 -13.44 16.33 14.84
C ASP A 52 -12.46 15.22 15.24
N ARG A 53 -12.84 14.33 16.16
CA ARG A 53 -12.07 13.10 16.44
C ARG A 53 -11.94 12.22 15.19
N LEU A 54 -13.02 12.04 14.45
CA LEU A 54 -13.04 11.27 13.21
C LEU A 54 -12.19 11.91 12.11
N LYS A 55 -12.24 13.24 11.95
CA LYS A 55 -11.37 13.99 11.02
C LYS A 55 -9.88 13.82 11.38
N LYS A 56 -9.51 13.90 12.66
CA LYS A 56 -8.12 13.67 13.11
C LYS A 56 -7.66 12.26 12.77
N ASN A 57 -8.51 11.25 12.98
CA ASN A 57 -8.20 9.87 12.62
C ASN A 57 -8.10 9.68 11.10
N LEU A 58 -8.92 10.40 10.34
CA LEU A 58 -8.88 10.39 8.87
C LEU A 58 -7.58 11.00 8.32
N LEU A 59 -7.08 12.08 8.92
CA LEU A 59 -5.77 12.63 8.57
C LEU A 59 -4.65 11.61 8.80
N LYS A 60 -4.59 11.02 9.99
CA LYS A 60 -3.62 9.95 10.30
C LYS A 60 -3.70 8.79 9.31
N CYS A 61 -4.91 8.35 8.97
CA CYS A 61 -5.12 7.28 8.00
C CYS A 61 -4.59 7.64 6.60
N ARG A 62 -4.75 8.91 6.17
CA ARG A 62 -4.22 9.38 4.89
C ARG A 62 -2.69 9.46 4.90
N ASP A 63 -2.10 9.90 6.00
CA ASP A 63 -0.65 9.92 6.17
C ASP A 63 -0.06 8.49 6.08
N GLU A 64 -0.69 7.52 6.74
CA GLU A 64 -0.32 6.10 6.66
C GLU A 64 -0.39 5.56 5.22
N ILE A 65 -1.46 5.89 4.48
CA ILE A 65 -1.61 5.54 3.06
C ILE A 65 -0.47 6.14 2.24
N GLN A 66 -0.15 7.42 2.42
CA GLN A 66 0.93 8.09 1.70
C GLN A 66 2.29 7.46 2.00
N HIS A 67 2.57 7.12 3.25
CA HIS A 67 3.79 6.42 3.63
C HIS A 67 3.92 5.05 2.95
N LEU A 68 2.83 4.29 2.86
CA LEU A 68 2.83 3.00 2.17
C LEU A 68 3.03 3.15 0.65
N LEU A 69 2.38 4.13 0.02
CA LEU A 69 2.57 4.41 -1.41
C LEU A 69 4.02 4.78 -1.72
N ASN A 70 4.64 5.61 -0.87
CA ASN A 70 6.04 5.96 -1.00
C ASN A 70 6.96 4.73 -0.86
N ARG A 71 6.64 3.81 0.06
CA ARG A 71 7.36 2.54 0.21
C ARG A 71 7.20 1.64 -1.01
N GLN A 72 5.98 1.52 -1.54
CA GLN A 72 5.70 0.73 -2.75
C GLN A 72 6.45 1.28 -3.96
N GLN A 73 6.44 2.61 -4.15
CA GLN A 73 7.18 3.26 -5.23
C GLN A 73 8.70 3.02 -5.11
N ARG A 74 9.25 3.09 -3.88
CA ARG A 74 10.66 2.76 -3.63
C ARG A 74 11.00 1.31 -3.99
N LEU A 75 10.15 0.36 -3.60
CA LEU A 75 10.33 -1.06 -3.95
C LEU A 75 10.24 -1.29 -5.46
N SER A 76 9.30 -0.66 -6.15
CA SER A 76 9.19 -0.72 -7.62
C SER A 76 10.47 -0.25 -8.30
N LYS A 77 11.00 0.93 -7.90
CA LYS A 77 12.26 1.46 -8.44
C LYS A 77 13.43 0.50 -8.23
N LEU A 78 13.50 -0.17 -7.08
CA LEU A 78 14.53 -1.19 -6.82
C LEU A 78 14.37 -2.40 -7.73
N MET A 79 13.15 -2.85 -8.01
CA MET A 79 12.90 -3.94 -8.96
C MET A 79 13.26 -3.55 -10.39
N ASP A 80 12.87 -2.35 -10.83
CA ASP A 80 13.17 -1.83 -12.17
C ASP A 80 14.69 -1.73 -12.39
N ASN A 81 15.43 -1.22 -11.39
CA ASN A 81 16.89 -1.14 -11.45
C ASN A 81 17.54 -2.53 -11.49
N ARG A 82 17.00 -3.52 -10.75
CA ARG A 82 17.50 -4.91 -10.80
C ARG A 82 17.25 -5.57 -12.15
N ARG A 83 16.10 -5.30 -12.79
CA ARG A 83 15.77 -5.81 -14.11
C ARG A 83 16.72 -5.25 -15.18
N LYS A 84 16.89 -3.92 -15.20
CA LYS A 84 17.85 -3.23 -16.09
C LYS A 84 19.29 -3.74 -15.94
N LYS A 85 19.71 -4.11 -14.72
CA LYS A 85 21.06 -4.66 -14.48
C LYS A 85 21.23 -6.10 -14.98
N LYS A 86 20.14 -6.87 -15.13
CA LYS A 86 20.18 -8.21 -15.70
C LYS A 86 20.18 -8.21 -17.23
N ASP A 87 19.56 -7.22 -17.85
CA ASP A 87 19.43 -7.09 -19.32
C ASP A 87 20.70 -6.53 -20.03
N ILE A 88 21.89 -6.60 -19.40
CA ILE A 88 23.15 -6.07 -19.97
C ILE A 88 24.05 -7.18 -20.57
N PHE A 89 23.50 -8.37 -20.79
CA PHE A 89 24.14 -9.48 -21.52
C PHE A 89 23.16 -10.10 -22.50
#